data_AF-A0A7C9HTB9-F1
#
_entry.id   AF-A0A7C9HTB9-F1
#
_cell.length_a   1.000
_cell.length_b   1.000
_cell.length_c   1.000
_cell.angle_alpha   90.00
_cell.angle_beta   90.00
_cell.angle_gamma   90.00
#
_symmetry.space_group_name_H-M   'P 1'
#
loop_
_entity.id
_entity.type
_entity.pdbx_description
1 polymer ?
#
loop_
_entity_poly.entity_id
_entity_poly.type
_entity_poly.pdbx_seq_one_letter_code
_entity_poly.pdbx_strand_id
1 'polypeptide(L)'
;MRVTTDLRALEARASRALAGTAEQVAKRATALMNARTWAWPGTTHRQNGTVVGRKRNIVDTGTLRDSLQPPRRVAQLSVQLTWNAEYAAAVFLGAVFRKRQYSLPARNAPLQAVRSLNMPQVLARAWRDA
;
A
#
# COMPACT_ATOMS: atom_id res chain seq x y z
N MET A 1 -49.06 -15.70 -1.85
CA MET A 1 -47.95 -16.22 -2.67
C MET A 1 -46.71 -15.40 -2.37
N ARG A 2 -45.58 -16.03 -2.00
CA ARG A 2 -44.31 -15.36 -1.72
C ARG A 2 -43.35 -15.65 -2.86
N VAL A 3 -42.83 -14.60 -3.49
CA VAL A 3 -41.75 -14.69 -4.48
C VAL A 3 -40.46 -14.30 -3.77
N THR A 4 -39.38 -15.06 -3.99
CA THR A 4 -38.06 -14.77 -3.43
C THR A 4 -37.04 -14.81 -4.55
N THR A 5 -36.21 -13.77 -4.61
CA THR A 5 -35.09 -13.67 -5.57
C THR A 5 -33.79 -13.84 -4.82
N ASP A 6 -32.97 -14.78 -5.27
CA ASP A 6 -31.66 -15.05 -4.69
C ASP A 6 -30.59 -14.12 -5.28
N LEU A 7 -29.85 -13.40 -4.43
CA LEU A 7 -28.82 -12.46 -4.83
C LEU A 7 -27.39 -12.97 -4.57
N ARG A 8 -27.20 -14.24 -4.17
CA ARG A 8 -25.86 -14.80 -3.88
C ARG A 8 -24.89 -14.70 -5.06
N ALA A 9 -25.39 -14.81 -6.30
CA ALA A 9 -24.58 -14.62 -7.50
C ALA A 9 -24.02 -13.18 -7.61
N LEU A 10 -24.81 -12.19 -7.20
CA LEU A 10 -24.39 -10.79 -7.17
C LEU A 10 -23.30 -10.57 -6.12
N GLU A 11 -23.46 -11.16 -4.93
CA GLU A 11 -22.47 -11.08 -3.85
C GLU A 11 -21.13 -11.71 -4.24
N ALA A 12 -21.16 -12.88 -4.88
CA ALA A 12 -19.95 -13.56 -5.35
C ALA A 12 -19.20 -12.71 -6.40
N ARG A 13 -19.94 -12.10 -7.33
CA ARG A 13 -19.37 -11.21 -8.34
C ARG A 13 -18.78 -9.94 -7.70
N ALA A 14 -19.51 -9.33 -6.76
CA ALA A 14 -19.03 -8.17 -6.02
C ALA A 14 -17.73 -8.47 -5.26
N SER A 15 -17.65 -9.64 -4.63
CA SER A 15 -16.46 -10.07 -3.91
C SER A 15 -15.25 -10.23 -4.85
N ARG A 16 -15.45 -10.82 -6.05
CA ARG A 16 -14.39 -10.93 -7.08
C ARG A 16 -13.96 -9.57 -7.60
N ALA A 17 -14.90 -8.69 -7.91
CA ALA A 17 -14.61 -7.32 -8.36
C ALA A 17 -13.82 -6.52 -7.32
N LEU A 18 -14.13 -6.70 -6.03
CA LEU A 18 -13.40 -6.05 -4.95
C LEU A 18 -11.95 -6.55 -4.85
N ALA A 19 -11.71 -7.84 -5.01
CA ALA A 19 -10.35 -8.39 -5.05
C ALA A 19 -9.55 -7.83 -6.22
N GLY A 20 -10.13 -7.78 -7.42
CA GLY A 20 -9.49 -7.16 -8.59
C GLY A 20 -9.21 -5.66 -8.38
N THR A 21 -10.10 -4.95 -7.69
CA THR A 21 -9.87 -3.54 -7.30
C THR A 21 -8.68 -3.41 -6.35
N ALA A 22 -8.58 -4.29 -5.34
CA ALA A 22 -7.47 -4.30 -4.40
C ALA A 22 -6.12 -4.56 -5.09
N GLU A 23 -6.08 -5.44 -6.09
CA GLU A 23 -4.89 -5.66 -6.91
C GLU A 23 -4.44 -4.39 -7.67
N GLN A 24 -5.39 -3.60 -8.17
CA GLN A 24 -5.06 -2.34 -8.85
C GLN A 24 -4.52 -1.29 -7.85
N VAL A 25 -5.09 -1.23 -6.65
CA VAL A 25 -4.56 -0.39 -5.56
C VAL A 25 -3.13 -0.82 -5.20
N ALA A 26 -2.89 -2.12 -5.05
CA ALA A 26 -1.57 -2.68 -4.78
C ALA A 26 -0.56 -2.29 -5.88
N LYS A 27 -0.90 -2.50 -7.16
CA LYS A 27 -0.05 -2.10 -8.30
C LYS A 27 0.27 -0.60 -8.28
N ARG A 28 -0.72 0.24 -7.99
CA ARG A 28 -0.53 1.68 -7.91
C ARG A 28 0.35 2.09 -6.73
N ALA A 29 0.19 1.46 -5.57
CA ALA A 29 1.02 1.69 -4.41
C ALA A 29 2.49 1.33 -4.69
N THR A 30 2.75 0.18 -5.32
CA THR A 30 4.08 -0.22 -5.78
C THR A 30 4.69 0.78 -6.76
N ALA A 31 3.91 1.25 -7.73
CA ALA A 31 4.37 2.27 -8.68
C ALA A 31 4.73 3.59 -7.97
N LEU A 32 3.96 4.00 -6.97
CA LEU A 32 4.25 5.18 -6.16
C LEU A 32 5.52 5.01 -5.33
N MET A 33 5.74 3.83 -4.71
CA MET A 33 6.97 3.56 -3.94
C MET A 33 8.25 3.61 -4.79
N ASN A 34 8.14 3.28 -6.09
CA ASN A 34 9.25 3.39 -7.03
C ASN A 34 9.45 4.81 -7.59
N ALA A 35 8.47 5.70 -7.43
CA ALA A 35 8.57 7.06 -7.93
C ALA A 35 9.53 7.90 -7.08
N ARG A 36 10.31 8.76 -7.73
CA ARG A 36 11.33 9.61 -7.08
C ARG A 36 10.76 10.47 -5.93
N THR A 37 9.50 10.89 -6.03
CA THR A 37 8.79 11.69 -5.01
C THR A 37 8.58 10.94 -3.69
N TRP A 38 8.56 9.61 -3.73
CA TRP A 38 8.38 8.74 -2.56
C TRP A 38 9.69 8.08 -2.11
N ALA A 39 10.78 8.29 -2.85
CA ALA A 39 12.12 7.92 -2.43
C ALA A 39 12.54 8.79 -1.24
N TRP A 40 13.01 8.15 -0.17
CA TRP A 40 13.58 8.86 0.97
C TRP A 40 14.94 9.47 0.60
N PRO A 41 15.28 10.69 1.10
CA PRO A 41 16.58 11.29 0.84
C PRO A 41 17.68 10.36 1.38
N GLY A 42 18.50 9.84 0.45
CA GLY A 42 19.44 8.75 0.68
C GLY A 42 20.74 9.14 1.38
N THR A 43 20.78 10.25 2.11
CA THR A 43 22.02 10.75 2.72
C THR A 43 21.88 10.76 4.23
N THR A 44 22.46 9.75 4.88
CA THR A 44 22.64 9.73 6.34
C THR A 44 24.01 10.30 6.67
N HIS A 45 24.05 11.35 7.47
CA HIS A 45 25.29 11.92 8.00
C HIS A 45 25.61 11.29 9.36
N ARG A 46 26.89 10.99 9.62
CA ARG A 46 27.39 10.68 10.95
C ARG A 46 27.37 11.96 11.81
N GLN A 47 27.45 11.82 13.14
CA GLN A 47 27.59 12.97 14.06
C GLN A 47 28.77 13.88 13.72
N ASN A 48 29.81 13.37 13.05
CA ASN A 48 30.95 14.15 12.58
C ASN A 48 30.76 14.74 11.16
N GLY A 49 29.54 14.81 10.64
CA GLY A 49 29.21 15.39 9.32
C GLY A 49 29.51 14.48 8.11
N THR A 50 30.27 13.40 8.29
CA THR A 50 30.63 12.51 7.17
C THR A 50 29.42 11.73 6.63
N VAL A 51 29.33 11.63 5.31
CA VAL A 51 28.31 10.81 4.64
C VAL A 51 28.64 9.34 4.91
N VAL A 52 27.68 8.57 5.41
CA VAL A 52 27.85 7.13 5.59
C VAL A 52 27.94 6.47 4.21
N GLY A 53 29.13 5.95 3.85
CA GLY A 53 29.37 5.20 2.63
C GLY A 53 28.49 3.95 2.51
N ARG A 54 27.92 3.78 1.30
CA ARG A 54 26.69 3.03 0.95
C ARG A 54 25.48 3.50 1.77
N LYS A 55 24.48 4.05 1.07
CA LYS A 55 23.14 4.41 1.59
C LYS A 55 22.75 3.39 2.65
N ARG A 56 22.86 3.73 3.95
CA ARG A 56 22.29 2.87 4.98
C ARG A 56 20.80 2.97 4.80
N ASN A 57 20.31 1.92 4.17
CA ASN A 57 18.97 1.50 3.86
C ASN A 57 17.93 1.90 4.91
N ILE A 58 17.61 3.18 5.07
CA ILE A 58 16.55 3.58 6.01
C ILE A 58 15.18 3.21 5.45
N VAL A 59 15.09 3.09 4.12
CA VAL A 59 14.00 2.46 3.39
C VAL A 59 14.61 1.85 2.14
N ASP A 60 14.88 0.54 2.16
CA ASP A 60 15.03 -0.16 0.89
C ASP A 60 13.66 -0.10 0.23
N THR A 61 13.57 0.60 -0.88
CA THR A 61 12.34 0.59 -1.66
C THR A 61 12.07 -0.83 -2.15
N GLY A 62 13.12 -1.61 -2.43
CA GLY A 62 13.02 -3.04 -2.75
C GLY A 62 12.38 -3.82 -1.62
N THR A 63 13.01 -3.92 -0.46
CA THR A 63 12.49 -4.69 0.69
C THR A 63 11.10 -4.26 1.13
N LEU A 64 10.79 -2.95 1.15
CA LEU A 64 9.44 -2.50 1.49
C LEU A 64 8.42 -2.92 0.43
N ARG A 65 8.70 -2.65 -0.85
CA ARG A 65 7.85 -3.02 -1.98
C ARG A 65 7.62 -4.53 -2.02
N ASP A 66 8.68 -5.30 -1.87
CA ASP A 66 8.70 -6.76 -1.98
C ASP A 66 8.09 -7.43 -0.75
N SER A 67 7.90 -6.69 0.34
CA SER A 67 7.16 -7.16 1.51
C SER A 67 5.63 -7.11 1.36
N LEU A 68 5.11 -6.54 0.26
CA LEU A 68 3.68 -6.56 -0.03
C LEU A 68 3.19 -8.00 -0.17
N GLN A 69 2.26 -8.38 0.69
CA GLN A 69 1.58 -9.67 0.62
C GLN A 69 0.46 -9.63 -0.43
N PRO A 70 0.10 -10.78 -1.02
CA PRO A 70 -1.09 -10.88 -1.86
C PRO A 70 -2.33 -10.32 -1.15
N PRO A 71 -3.23 -9.60 -1.85
CA PRO A 71 -4.44 -9.06 -1.25
C PRO A 71 -5.25 -10.17 -0.54
N ARG A 72 -5.50 -9.99 0.76
CA ARG A 72 -6.17 -10.98 1.59
C ARG A 72 -7.63 -10.60 1.79
N ARG A 73 -8.57 -11.48 1.42
CA ARG A 73 -9.98 -11.32 1.80
C ARG A 73 -10.13 -11.57 3.30
N VAL A 74 -10.81 -10.65 3.97
CA VAL A 74 -11.15 -10.78 5.41
C VAL A 74 -12.65 -10.85 5.64
N ALA A 75 -13.46 -10.46 4.65
CA ALA A 75 -14.90 -10.69 4.60
C ALA A 75 -15.38 -10.67 3.13
N GLN A 76 -16.66 -10.96 2.89
CA GLN A 76 -17.27 -11.00 1.55
C GLN A 76 -16.97 -9.74 0.72
N LEU A 77 -17.08 -8.57 1.35
CA LEU A 77 -16.84 -7.25 0.77
C LEU A 77 -15.72 -6.49 1.48
N SER A 78 -14.68 -7.21 1.93
CA SER A 78 -13.50 -6.58 2.55
C SER A 78 -12.21 -7.30 2.17
N VAL A 79 -11.25 -6.51 1.69
CA VAL A 79 -9.90 -6.96 1.29
C VAL A 79 -8.86 -6.10 1.98
N GLN A 80 -7.81 -6.74 2.50
CA GLN A 80 -6.68 -6.10 3.14
C GLN A 80 -5.43 -6.19 2.27
N LEU A 81 -4.66 -5.10 2.29
CA LEU A 81 -3.30 -5.03 1.76
C LEU A 81 -2.34 -4.94 2.94
N THR A 82 -1.31 -5.79 2.95
CA THR A 82 -0.39 -5.93 4.08
C THR A 82 1.05 -5.84 3.60
N TRP A 83 1.88 -5.09 4.33
CA TRP A 83 3.33 -5.02 4.13
C TRP A 83 4.02 -5.57 5.37
N ASN A 84 4.87 -6.58 5.19
CA ASN A 84 5.50 -7.31 6.30
C ASN A 84 6.89 -6.77 6.69
N ALA A 85 7.42 -5.75 5.99
CA ALA A 85 8.67 -5.14 6.41
C ALA A 85 8.51 -4.51 7.80
N GLU A 86 9.42 -4.81 8.72
CA GLU A 86 9.37 -4.36 10.12
C GLU A 86 9.21 -2.83 10.25
N TYR A 87 9.78 -2.09 9.29
CA TYR A 87 9.76 -0.64 9.25
C TYR A 87 8.60 -0.04 8.42
N ALA A 88 7.70 -0.86 7.86
CA ALA A 88 6.62 -0.38 6.98
C ALA A 88 5.72 0.65 7.66
N ALA A 89 5.35 0.43 8.93
CA ALA A 89 4.55 1.37 9.70
C ALA A 89 5.25 2.72 9.88
N ALA A 90 6.54 2.71 10.21
CA ALA A 90 7.34 3.93 10.35
C ALA A 90 7.43 4.70 9.03
N VAL A 91 7.46 4.01 7.89
CA VAL A 91 7.49 4.66 6.57
C VAL A 91 6.13 5.27 6.22
N PHE A 92 5.05 4.51 6.34
CA PHE A 92 3.73 4.97 5.91
C PHE A 92 3.13 6.01 6.85
N LEU A 93 3.37 5.88 8.15
CA LEU A 93 2.76 6.73 9.17
C LEU A 93 3.71 7.80 9.71
N GLY A 94 5.00 7.70 9.39
CA GLY A 94 6.05 8.51 9.98
C GLY A 94 6.51 7.95 11.32
N ALA A 95 7.63 8.47 11.83
CA ALA A 95 8.18 8.05 13.12
C ALA A 95 8.96 9.18 13.79
N VAL A 96 8.88 9.26 15.11
CA VAL A 96 9.70 10.16 15.93
C VAL A 96 10.65 9.33 16.78
N PHE A 97 11.96 9.47 16.55
CA PHE A 97 12.97 8.73 17.30
C PHE A 97 13.45 9.56 18.50
N ARG A 98 12.83 9.34 19.66
CA ARG A 98 13.13 10.07 20.92
C ARG A 98 14.62 10.08 21.28
N LYS A 99 15.34 8.97 21.07
CA LYS A 99 16.78 8.85 21.40
C LYS A 99 17.72 9.42 20.33
N ARG A 100 17.25 9.65 19.10
CA ARG A 100 18.10 10.05 17.97
C ARG A 100 17.85 11.46 17.47
N GLN A 101 16.94 12.22 18.10
CA GLN A 101 16.63 13.62 17.79
C GLN A 101 16.29 13.90 16.32
N TYR A 102 15.69 12.94 15.60
CA TYR A 102 15.14 13.19 14.27
C TYR A 102 13.75 12.56 14.11
N SER A 103 12.93 13.20 13.27
CA SER A 103 11.61 12.73 12.85
C SER A 103 11.63 12.36 11.36
N LEU A 104 10.87 11.33 11.02
CA LEU A 104 10.65 10.86 9.66
C LEU A 104 9.20 11.21 9.28
N PRO A 105 8.96 12.08 8.27
CA PRO A 105 7.61 12.40 7.82
C PRO A 105 6.90 11.17 7.22
N ALA A 106 5.58 11.10 7.39
CA ALA A 106 4.76 10.05 6.82
C ALA A 106 4.82 10.03 5.29
N ARG A 107 5.06 8.85 4.71
CA ARG A 107 5.03 8.60 3.26
C ARG A 107 4.06 7.45 2.95
N ASN A 108 2.77 7.70 3.16
CA ASN A 108 1.70 6.73 2.94
C ASN A 108 1.35 6.48 1.46
N ALA A 109 2.20 5.74 0.74
CA ALA A 109 1.94 5.34 -0.64
C ALA A 109 0.63 4.54 -0.82
N PRO A 110 0.24 3.61 0.08
CA PRO A 110 -1.06 2.93 -0.01
C PRO A 110 -2.26 3.88 0.02
N LEU A 111 -2.29 4.83 0.95
CA LEU A 111 -3.36 5.83 1.02
C LEU A 111 -3.37 6.72 -0.24
N GLN A 112 -2.20 7.10 -0.74
CA GLN A 112 -2.12 7.88 -1.97
C GLN A 112 -2.60 7.08 -3.18
N ALA A 113 -2.32 5.79 -3.25
CA ALA A 113 -2.82 4.92 -4.31
C ALA A 113 -4.35 4.96 -4.34
N VAL A 114 -4.99 4.82 -3.17
CA VAL A 114 -6.45 4.92 -3.03
C VAL A 114 -6.98 6.28 -3.50
N ARG A 115 -6.32 7.38 -3.10
CA ARG A 115 -6.74 8.74 -3.49
C ARG A 115 -6.52 9.05 -4.97
N SER A 116 -5.50 8.46 -5.59
CA SER A 116 -5.11 8.77 -6.96
C SER A 116 -5.90 7.99 -8.02
N LEU A 117 -6.57 6.91 -7.64
CA LEU A 117 -7.36 6.09 -8.53
C LEU A 117 -8.82 6.57 -8.56
N ASN A 118 -9.44 6.55 -9.74
CA ASN A 118 -10.89 6.68 -9.84
C ASN A 118 -11.55 5.35 -9.42
N MET A 119 -11.86 5.22 -8.13
CA MET A 119 -12.37 3.97 -7.55
C MET A 119 -13.62 3.43 -8.24
N PRO A 120 -14.65 4.26 -8.54
CA PRO A 120 -15.80 3.78 -9.32
C PRO A 120 -15.41 3.14 -10.65
N GLN A 121 -14.50 3.76 -11.41
CA GLN A 121 -14.05 3.22 -12.69
C GLN A 121 -13.23 1.93 -12.55
N VAL A 122 -12.34 1.87 -11.55
CA VAL A 122 -11.55 0.66 -11.27
C VAL A 122 -12.46 -0.50 -10.86
N LEU A 123 -13.43 -0.24 -9.98
CA LEU A 123 -14.40 -1.24 -9.56
C LEU A 123 -15.30 -1.69 -10.72
N ALA A 124 -15.81 -0.76 -11.53
CA ALA A 124 -16.63 -1.09 -12.69
C ALA A 124 -15.86 -1.93 -13.73
N ARG A 125 -14.55 -1.69 -13.88
CA ARG A 125 -13.69 -2.53 -14.71
C ARG A 125 -13.55 -3.92 -14.11
N ALA A 126 -13.15 -4.03 -12.85
CA ALA A 126 -13.01 -5.32 -12.17
C ALA A 126 -14.32 -6.11 -12.11
N TRP A 127 -15.46 -5.42 -12.06
CA TRP A 127 -16.79 -6.02 -12.14
C TRP A 127 -17.09 -6.66 -13.48
N ARG A 128 -16.66 -6.05 -14.59
CA ARG A 128 -16.82 -6.61 -15.94
C ARG A 128 -15.99 -7.88 -16.13
N ASP A 129 -14.83 -7.93 -15.48
CA ASP A 129 -13.88 -9.05 -15.58
C ASP A 129 -14.19 -10.20 -14.57
N ALA A 130 -15.15 -10.01 -13.66
CA ALA A 130 -15.52 -10.93 -12.58
C ALA A 130 -16.77 -11.78 -12.89
#